data_AF-A0A392UI35-F1
#
_entry.id   AF-A0A392UI35-F1
#
_cell.length_a   1.000
_cell.length_b   1.000
_cell.length_c   1.000
_cell.angle_alpha   90.00
_cell.angle_beta   90.00
_cell.angle_gamma   90.00
#
_symmetry.space_group_name_H-M   'P 1'
#
loop_
_entity.id
_entity.type
_entity.pdbx_description
1 polymer ?
#
loop_
_entity_poly.entity_id
_entity_poly.type
_entity_poly.pdbx_seq_one_letter_code
_entity_poly.pdbx_strand_id
1 'polypeptide(L)' 'MKKAISEEAIRGLPKLKIDEGNIRGECQIGKQTKMSHQKLQQLATARVLELLHMDLMGPMQVE' A
#
# COMPACT_ATOMS: atom_id res chain seq x y z
N MET A 1 -8.10 -11.48 -9.40
CA MET A 1 -7.87 -11.41 -7.94
C MET A 1 -8.37 -12.67 -7.22
N LYS A 2 -9.67 -13.01 -7.24
CA LYS A 2 -10.23 -14.19 -6.56
C LYS A 2 -9.48 -15.50 -6.89
N LYS A 3 -9.26 -15.77 -8.18
CA LYS A 3 -8.53 -16.96 -8.66
C LYS A 3 -7.10 -17.06 -8.10
N ALA A 4 -6.35 -15.95 -8.10
CA ALA A 4 -4.99 -15.90 -7.58
C ALA A 4 -4.92 -16.11 -6.05
N ILE A 5 -5.96 -15.67 -5.31
CA ILE A 5 -6.08 -15.88 -3.86
C ILE A 5 -6.50 -17.33 -3.55
N SER A 6 -7.41 -17.91 -4.32
CA SER A 6 -7.87 -19.30 -4.13
C SER A 6 -6.82 -20.33 -4.52
N GLU A 7 -6.01 -20.04 -5.54
CA GLU A 7 -4.93 -20.91 -6.01
C GLU A 7 -3.61 -20.65 -5.29
N GLU A 8 -3.58 -19.72 -4.31
CA GLU A 8 -2.37 -19.27 -3.60
C GLU A 8 -1.20 -18.92 -4.55
N ALA A 9 -1.53 -18.45 -5.75
CA ALA A 9 -0.58 -18.19 -6.83
C ALA A 9 0.42 -17.07 -6.50
N ILE A 10 0.17 -16.28 -5.46
CA ILE A 10 1.03 -15.20 -4.99
C ILE A 10 1.31 -15.37 -3.50
N ARG A 11 2.58 -15.59 -3.16
CA ARG A 11 3.02 -15.80 -1.77
C ARG A 11 2.88 -14.50 -0.97
N GLY A 12 2.22 -14.58 0.18
CA GLY A 12 2.02 -13.44 1.09
C GLY A 12 0.71 -12.66 0.86
N LEU A 13 -0.12 -13.06 -0.10
CA LEU A 13 -1.42 -12.44 -0.32
C LEU A 13 -2.43 -12.94 0.73
N PRO A 14 -3.08 -12.04 1.51
CA PRO A 14 -4.06 -12.44 2.51
C PRO A 14 -5.32 -13.03 1.86
N LYS A 15 -5.96 -13.99 2.55
CA LYS A 15 -7.21 -14.65 2.09
C LYS A 15 -8.38 -13.69 2.22
N LEU A 16 -8.55 -12.81 1.24
CA LEU A 16 -9.59 -11.78 1.23
C LEU A 16 -10.90 -12.34 0.64
N LYS A 17 -12.02 -12.15 1.36
CA LYS A 17 -13.37 -12.39 0.84
C LYS A 17 -13.77 -11.19 -0.02
N ILE A 18 -13.65 -11.33 -1.34
CA ILE A 18 -14.05 -10.29 -2.29
C ILE A 18 -15.56 -10.43 -2.55
N ASP A 19 -16.35 -9.52 -1.97
CA ASP A 19 -17.78 -9.40 -2.26
C ASP A 19 -17.97 -8.50 -3.49
N GLU A 20 -18.55 -9.07 -4.55
CA GLU A 20 -18.79 -8.40 -5.83
C GLU A 20 -20.16 -7.70 -5.86
N GLY A 21 -21.05 -7.97 -4.89
CA GLY A 21 -22.44 -7.48 -4.91
C GLY A 21 -22.60 -5.98 -4.63
N ASN A 22 -21.66 -5.37 -3.91
CA ASN A 22 -21.72 -3.96 -3.50
C ASN A 22 -20.75 -3.04 -4.27
N ILE A 23 -19.95 -3.59 -5.19
CA ILE A 23 -18.93 -2.83 -5.92
C ILE A 23 -19.46 -2.55 -7.33
N ARG A 24 -19.89 -1.31 -7.58
CA ARG A 24 -20.39 -0.87 -8.90
C ARG A 24 -19.22 -0.70 -9.88
N GLY A 25 -18.71 -1.81 -10.40
CA GLY A 25 -17.75 -1.89 -11.50
C GLY A 25 -16.30 -2.18 -11.10
N GLU A 26 -15.54 -2.74 -12.05
CA GLU A 26 -14.12 -3.12 -11.93
C GLU A 26 -13.20 -1.97 -11.46
N CYS A 27 -13.65 -0.72 -11.65
CA CYS A 27 -12.95 0.52 -11.30
C CYS A 27 -12.68 0.68 -9.80
N GLN A 28 -13.52 0.14 -8.90
CA GLN A 28 -13.32 0.28 -7.45
C GLN A 28 -12.38 -0.76 -6.86
N ILE A 29 -12.23 -1.93 -7.48
CA ILE A 29 -11.34 -3.00 -6.97
C ILE A 29 -9.87 -2.54 -6.99
N GLY A 30 -9.49 -1.72 -7.97
CA GLY A 30 -8.15 -1.12 -8.09
C GLY A 30 -8.00 0.29 -7.49
N LYS A 31 -9.10 0.97 -7.15
CA LYS A 31 -9.04 2.26 -6.48
C LYS A 31 -8.82 2.01 -4.99
N GLN A 32 -7.53 1.87 -4.66
CA GLN A 32 -6.95 2.10 -3.34
C GLN A 32 -7.83 3.07 -2.55
N THR A 33 -8.31 2.64 -1.39
CA THR A 33 -9.13 3.46 -0.50
C THR A 33 -8.42 4.80 -0.35
N LYS A 34 -9.01 5.88 -0.87
CA LYS A 34 -8.48 7.23 -0.78
C LYS A 34 -8.70 7.76 0.65
N MET A 35 -8.21 7.01 1.64
CA MET A 35 -8.16 7.49 3.01
C MET A 35 -6.85 8.22 3.15
N SER A 36 -6.95 9.51 3.46
CA SER A 36 -5.77 10.23 3.91
C SER A 36 -5.27 9.55 5.18
N HIS A 37 -3.98 9.22 5.22
CA HIS A 37 -3.34 9.00 6.51
C HIS A 37 -3.52 10.27 7.35
N GLN A 38 -3.85 10.10 8.62
CA GLN A 38 -3.93 11.22 9.54
C GLN A 38 -2.55 11.86 9.65
N LYS A 39 -2.49 13.19 9.52
CA LYS A 39 -1.24 13.92 9.72
C LYS A 39 -0.82 13.73 11.17
N LEU A 40 0.43 13.32 11.39
CA LEU A 40 1.00 13.31 12.72
C LEU A 40 1.13 14.76 13.20
N GLN A 41 0.37 15.15 14.22
CA GLN A 41 0.42 16.50 14.80
C GLN A 41 1.54 16.66 15.83
N GLN A 42 2.13 15.55 16.29
CA GLN A 42 3.20 15.54 17.26
C GLN A 42 4.56 15.52 16.57
N LEU A 43 5.48 16.32 17.08
CA LEU A 43 6.87 16.27 16.66
C LEU A 43 7.45 14.91 17.09
N ALA A 44 7.85 14.09 16.11
CA ALA A 44 8.38 12.74 16.36
C ALA A 44 9.82 12.74 16.92
N THR A 45 10.41 13.92 17.12
CA THR A 45 11.79 14.09 17.59
C THR A 45 11.84 15.20 18.65
N ALA A 46 12.66 15.05 19.67
CA ALA A 46 12.89 16.02 20.73
C ALA A 46 14.23 16.75 20.58
N ARG A 47 15.16 16.23 19.76
CA ARG A 47 16.52 16.74 19.62
C ARG A 47 17.02 16.69 18.17
N VAL A 48 18.01 17.52 17.88
CA VAL A 48 18.62 17.63 16.54
C VAL A 48 19.27 16.29 16.15
N LEU A 49 19.05 15.88 14.89
CA LEU A 49 19.55 14.61 14.30
C LEU A 49 19.03 13.31 14.96
N GLU A 50 17.90 13.35 15.66
CA GLU A 50 17.30 12.15 16.26
C GLU A 50 16.68 11.18 15.23
N LEU A 51 16.17 11.73 14.13
CA LEU A 51 15.61 10.96 13.03
C LEU A 51 16.16 11.48 11.71
N LEU A 52 16.74 10.56 10.93
CA LEU A 52 17.20 10.81 9.57
C LEU A 52 16.38 9.94 8.62
N HIS A 53 15.61 10.58 7.75
CA HIS A 53 14.92 9.89 6.66
C HIS A 53 15.85 9.86 5.44
N MET A 54 16.17 8.66 4.96
CA MET A 54 16.93 8.45 3.73
C MET A 54 16.06 7.66 2.77
N ASP A 55 16.02 8.10 1.52
CA ASP A 55 15.33 7.39 0.45
C ASP A 55 16.33 6.93 -0.61
N LEU A 56 16.05 5.79 -1.23
CA LEU A 56 16.85 5.27 -2.32
C LEU A 56 16.30 5.85 -3.61
N MET A 57 17.15 6.50 -4.39
CA MET A 57 16.77 6.81 -5.77
C MET A 57 16.68 5.50 -6.56
N GLY A 58 15.63 5.42 -7.39
CA GLY A 58 15.33 4.26 -8.22
C GLY A 58 16.48 3.92 -9.19
N PRO A 59 16.33 2.83 -9.96
CA PRO A 59 17.39 2.33 -10.83
C PRO A 59 17.92 3.45 -11.72
N MET A 60 19.18 3.80 -11.49
CA MET A 60 19.90 4.73 -12.35
C MET A 60 20.16 4.00 -13.66
N GLN A 61 19.81 4.62 -14.79
CA GLN A 61 20.15 4.05 -16.08
C GLN A 61 21.67 3.96 -16.15
N VAL A 62 22.16 2.71 -16.26
CA VAL A 62 23.52 2.39 -16.63
C VAL A 62 23.43 1.74 -18.00
N GLU A 63 24.24 2.26 -18.91
CA GLU A 63 24.34 1.90 -20.33
C GLU A 63 24.61 0.39 -20.53
#